data_AF-A0AAW3FIW0-F1
#
_entry.id   AF-A0AAW3FIW0-F1
#
_cell.length_a   1.000
_cell.length_b   1.000
_cell.length_c   1.000
_cell.angle_alpha   90.00
_cell.angle_beta   90.00
_cell.angle_gamma   90.00
#
_symmetry.space_group_name_H-M   'P 1'
#
loop_
_entity.id
_entity.type
_entity.pdbx_description
1 polymer ?
#
loop_
_entity_poly.entity_id
_entity_poly.type
_entity_poly.pdbx_seq_one_letter_code
_entity_poly.pdbx_strand_id
1 'polypeptide(L)'
;MTIPDQYEKLVEQQARLKQKIEREDFKLRQSKYYESRKARSRRLIQKDALLEKYFQADTLSIEQTEELLKTFADYVNAHKPNKIKTISLINRPIVLIF
;
A
#
# COMPACT_ATOMS: atom_id res chain seq x y z
N MET A 1 -50.48 -22.25 6.33
CA MET A 1 -49.03 -22.10 6.12
C MET A 1 -48.34 -22.65 7.35
N THR A 2 -47.54 -23.70 7.23
CA THR A 2 -46.96 -24.42 8.37
C THR A 2 -45.67 -23.73 8.81
N ILE A 3 -45.38 -23.72 10.12
CA ILE A 3 -44.15 -23.14 10.70
C ILE A 3 -42.83 -23.56 9.97
N PRO A 4 -42.68 -24.80 9.48
CA PRO A 4 -41.51 -25.22 8.70
C PRO A 4 -41.30 -24.42 7.40
N ASP A 5 -42.39 -24.05 6.71
CA ASP A 5 -42.34 -23.33 5.41
C ASP A 5 -41.86 -21.87 5.58
N GLN A 6 -42.11 -21.26 6.73
CA GLN A 6 -41.58 -19.93 7.05
C GLN A 6 -40.11 -19.96 7.45
N TYR A 7 -39.70 -21.00 8.20
CA TYR A 7 -38.31 -21.19 8.60
C TYR A 7 -37.39 -21.39 7.40
N GLU A 8 -37.79 -22.23 6.44
CA GLU A 8 -37.03 -22.51 5.23
C GLU A 8 -36.81 -21.24 4.38
N LYS A 9 -37.85 -20.40 4.26
CA LYS A 9 -37.77 -19.09 3.59
C LYS A 9 -36.78 -18.15 4.27
N LEU A 10 -36.71 -18.14 5.61
CA LEU A 10 -35.75 -17.32 6.35
C LEU A 10 -34.31 -17.82 6.14
N VAL A 11 -34.09 -19.14 6.13
CA VAL A 11 -32.77 -19.74 5.85
C VAL A 11 -32.31 -19.40 4.43
N GLU A 12 -33.19 -19.51 3.44
CA GLU A 12 -32.87 -19.09 2.06
C GLU A 12 -32.52 -17.60 1.98
N GLN A 13 -33.28 -16.74 2.65
CA GLN A 13 -32.99 -15.31 2.68
C GLN A 13 -31.64 -15.02 3.33
N GLN A 14 -31.32 -15.68 4.43
CA GLN A 14 -30.02 -15.56 5.10
C GLN A 14 -28.87 -15.99 4.17
N ALA A 15 -29.02 -17.11 3.46
CA ALA A 15 -28.02 -17.58 2.50
C ALA A 15 -27.81 -16.60 1.34
N ARG A 16 -28.89 -16.04 0.78
CA ARG A 16 -28.82 -15.02 -0.28
C ARG A 16 -28.14 -13.73 0.19
N LEU A 17 -28.44 -13.29 1.42
CA LEU A 17 -27.80 -12.11 2.02
C LEU A 17 -26.31 -12.34 2.26
N LYS A 18 -25.94 -13.51 2.79
CA LYS A 18 -24.52 -13.88 3.01
C LYS A 18 -23.73 -13.88 1.69
N GLN A 19 -24.28 -14.46 0.63
CA GLN A 19 -23.65 -14.41 -0.70
C GLN A 19 -23.50 -12.99 -1.24
N LYS A 20 -24.47 -12.10 -1.01
CA LYS A 20 -24.34 -10.69 -1.41
C LYS A 20 -23.22 -9.99 -0.66
N ILE A 21 -23.12 -10.20 0.66
CA ILE A 21 -22.04 -9.64 1.48
C ILE A 21 -20.69 -10.12 0.98
N GLU A 22 -20.51 -11.42 0.75
CA GLU A 22 -19.24 -11.98 0.26
C GLU A 22 -18.82 -11.39 -1.10
N ARG A 23 -19.77 -11.15 -2.01
CA ARG A 23 -19.51 -10.51 -3.31
C ARG A 23 -19.07 -9.05 -3.16
N GLU A 24 -19.77 -8.27 -2.34
CA GLU A 24 -19.42 -6.87 -2.11
C GLU A 24 -18.09 -6.73 -1.36
N ASP A 25 -17.82 -7.61 -0.40
CA ASP A 25 -16.54 -7.70 0.29
C ASP A 25 -15.39 -8.04 -0.66
N PHE A 26 -15.62 -8.94 -1.62
CA PHE A 26 -14.63 -9.26 -2.64
C PHE A 26 -14.33 -8.05 -3.52
N LYS A 27 -15.36 -7.34 -4.00
CA LYS A 27 -15.18 -6.09 -4.78
C LYS A 27 -14.44 -5.02 -3.96
N LEU A 28 -14.75 -4.90 -2.67
CA LEU A 28 -14.12 -3.94 -1.77
C LEU A 28 -12.63 -4.27 -1.53
N ARG A 29 -12.29 -5.56 -1.36
CA ARG A 29 -10.89 -5.99 -1.27
C ARG A 29 -10.13 -5.69 -2.56
N GLN A 30 -10.77 -5.98 -3.69
CA GLN A 30 -10.20 -5.72 -5.00
C GLN A 30 -9.96 -4.21 -5.22
N SER A 31 -10.93 -3.36 -4.89
CA SER A 31 -10.80 -1.91 -5.03
C SER A 31 -9.70 -1.34 -4.14
N LYS A 32 -9.61 -1.77 -2.88
CA LYS A 32 -8.50 -1.40 -1.98
C LYS A 32 -7.14 -1.80 -2.53
N TYR A 33 -7.02 -3.00 -3.08
CA TYR A 33 -5.80 -3.46 -3.73
C TYR A 33 -5.42 -2.58 -4.92
N TYR A 34 -6.35 -2.28 -5.82
CA TYR A 34 -6.11 -1.38 -6.96
C TYR A 34 -5.71 0.03 -6.53
N GLU A 35 -6.35 0.59 -5.50
CA GLU A 35 -6.00 1.92 -4.99
C GLU A 35 -4.60 1.95 -4.36
N SER A 36 -4.23 0.93 -3.58
CA SER A 36 -2.87 0.83 -3.02
C SER A 36 -1.80 0.74 -4.11
N ARG A 37 -2.06 -0.04 -5.18
CA ARG A 37 -1.19 -0.13 -6.35
C ARG A 37 -1.07 1.21 -7.08
N LYS A 38 -2.19 1.90 -7.29
CA LYS A 38 -2.22 3.21 -7.93
C LYS A 38 -1.46 4.25 -7.11
N ALA A 39 -1.62 4.24 -5.79
CA ALA A 39 -0.86 5.08 -4.88
C ALA A 39 0.65 4.80 -4.94
N ARG A 40 1.07 3.53 -4.97
CA ARG A 40 2.49 3.15 -5.12
C ARG A 40 3.06 3.62 -6.45
N SER A 41 2.35 3.38 -7.56
CA SER A 41 2.80 3.81 -8.90
C SER A 41 2.94 5.34 -8.98
N ARG A 42 1.95 6.10 -8.50
CA ARG A 42 2.03 7.56 -8.42
C ARG A 42 3.25 8.04 -7.62
N ARG A 43 3.54 7.41 -6.48
CA ARG A 43 4.72 7.73 -5.67
C ARG A 43 6.03 7.45 -6.41
N LEU A 44 6.10 6.36 -7.17
CA LEU A 44 7.28 6.04 -7.97
C LEU A 44 7.50 7.10 -9.06
N ILE A 45 6.47 7.42 -9.84
CA ILE A 45 6.53 8.46 -10.88
C ILE A 45 6.93 9.82 -10.30
N GLN A 46 6.34 10.22 -9.17
CA GLN A 46 6.68 11.48 -8.52
C GLN A 46 8.13 11.51 -8.04
N LYS A 47 8.64 10.40 -7.49
CA LYS A 47 10.04 10.31 -7.05
C LYS A 47 10.99 10.37 -8.25
N ASP A 48 10.63 9.71 -9.34
CA ASP A 48 11.41 9.67 -10.58
C ASP A 48 11.53 11.07 -11.18
N ALA A 49 10.42 11.79 -11.32
CA ALA A 49 10.41 13.18 -11.80
C ALA A 49 11.25 14.14 -10.92
N LEU A 50 11.34 13.89 -9.61
CA LEU A 50 12.22 14.67 -8.73
C LEU A 50 13.70 14.34 -8.97
N LEU A 51 14.01 13.08 -9.28
CA LEU A 51 15.36 12.65 -9.60
C LEU A 51 15.82 13.29 -10.91
N GLU A 52 14.98 13.26 -11.95
CA GLU A 52 15.23 13.97 -13.22
C GLU A 52 15.46 15.47 -12.98
N LYS A 53 14.58 16.12 -12.22
CA LYS A 53 14.63 17.57 -11.99
C LYS A 53 15.89 18.02 -11.23
N TYR A 54 16.26 17.32 -10.16
CA TYR A 54 17.33 17.79 -9.26
C TYR A 54 18.69 17.16 -9.53
N PHE A 55 18.72 15.97 -10.14
CA PHE A 55 19.95 15.23 -10.42
C PHE A 55 20.21 15.04 -11.91
N GLN A 56 19.36 15.56 -12.80
CA GLN A 56 19.52 15.42 -14.26
C GLN A 56 19.65 13.95 -14.67
N ALA A 57 18.85 13.10 -14.01
CA ALA A 57 18.92 11.66 -14.16
C ALA A 57 18.14 11.11 -15.37
N ASP A 58 17.54 11.98 -16.18
CA ASP A 58 16.77 11.62 -17.39
C ASP A 58 17.61 10.89 -18.45
N THR A 59 18.92 11.15 -18.46
CA THR A 59 19.89 10.51 -19.36
C THR A 59 20.66 9.36 -18.71
N LEU A 60 20.48 9.13 -17.41
CA LEU A 60 21.21 8.09 -16.67
C LEU A 60 20.56 6.73 -16.86
N SER A 61 21.39 5.69 -17.03
CA SER A 61 20.92 4.31 -16.94
C SER A 61 20.48 4.00 -15.50
N ILE A 62 19.80 2.86 -15.33
CA ILE A 62 19.42 2.35 -14.01
C ILE A 62 20.67 2.11 -13.16
N GLU A 63 21.74 1.55 -13.73
CA GLU A 63 22.98 1.30 -12.99
C GLU A 63 23.67 2.61 -12.56
N GLN A 64 23.74 3.60 -13.47
CA GLN A 64 24.33 4.90 -13.17
C GLN A 64 23.53 5.66 -12.10
N THR A 65 22.20 5.56 -12.15
CA THR A 65 21.31 6.09 -11.13
C THR A 65 21.56 5.43 -9.77
N GLU A 66 21.75 4.11 -9.74
CA GLU A 66 22.06 3.38 -8.50
C GLU A 66 23.42 3.81 -7.93
N GLU A 67 24.44 3.95 -8.77
CA GLU A 67 25.77 4.43 -8.36
C GLU A 67 25.72 5.86 -7.79
N LEU A 68 25.00 6.76 -8.47
CA LEU A 68 24.76 8.12 -8.00
C LEU A 68 24.10 8.11 -6.62
N LEU A 69 23.01 7.35 -6.48
CA LEU A 69 22.27 7.28 -5.21
C LEU A 69 23.11 6.68 -4.09
N LYS A 70 23.91 5.63 -4.36
CA LYS A 70 24.83 5.03 -3.38
C LYS A 70 25.89 6.02 -2.94
N THR A 71 26.50 6.73 -3.88
CA THR A 71 27.58 7.71 -3.61
C THR A 71 27.12 8.80 -2.65
N PHE A 72 25.88 9.28 -2.79
CA PHE A 72 25.34 10.33 -1.94
C PHE A 72 24.51 9.84 -0.75
N ALA A 73 24.24 8.54 -0.64
CA ALA A 73 23.37 7.99 0.40
C ALA A 73 23.84 8.38 1.80
N ASP A 74 25.11 8.16 2.10
CA ASP A 74 25.68 8.44 3.43
C ASP A 74 25.64 9.93 3.76
N TYR A 75 26.03 10.77 2.80
CA TYR A 75 25.98 12.23 2.96
C TYR A 75 24.55 12.73 3.23
N VAL A 76 23.60 12.31 2.39
CA VAL A 76 22.18 12.69 2.54
C VAL A 76 21.63 12.17 3.87
N ASN A 77 21.94 10.93 4.26
CA ASN A 77 21.48 10.35 5.51
C ASN A 77 22.02 11.10 6.74
N ALA A 78 23.30 11.50 6.72
CA ALA A 78 23.92 12.25 7.81
C ALA A 78 23.37 13.69 7.91
N HIS A 79 23.06 14.33 6.78
CA HIS A 79 22.65 15.74 6.71
C HIS A 79 21.15 15.94 6.54
N LYS A 80 20.33 14.89 6.68
CA LYS A 80 18.88 14.97 6.63
C LYS A 80 18.37 16.01 7.64
N PRO A 81 17.66 17.06 7.20
CA PRO A 81 17.08 18.04 8.12
C PRO A 81 16.16 17.35 9.12
N ASN A 82 16.22 17.75 10.39
CA ASN A 82 15.38 17.16 11.44
C ASN A 82 13.87 17.28 11.15
N LYS A 83 13.46 18.28 10.35
CA LYS A 83 12.08 18.45 9.86
C LYS A 83 11.61 17.33 8.92
N ILE A 84 12.54 16.61 8.28
CA ILE A 84 12.29 15.53 7.31
C ILE A 84 12.65 14.15 7.92
N LYS A 85 13.33 14.12 9.07
CA LYS A 85 13.46 12.92 9.89
C LYS A 85 12.07 12.58 10.42
N THR A 86 11.30 11.82 9.66
CA THR A 86 10.10 11.17 10.17
C THR A 86 10.55 10.38 11.39
N ILE A 87 10.03 10.74 12.55
CA ILE A 87 10.27 10.06 13.82
C ILE A 87 10.02 8.56 13.58
N SER A 88 11.08 7.78 13.43
CA SER A 88 11.01 6.33 13.24
C SER A 88 10.78 5.65 14.60
N LEU A 89 9.75 6.09 15.34
CA LEU A 89 9.28 5.40 16.55
C LEU A 89 8.55 4.08 16.24
N ILE A 90 8.56 3.62 14.98
CA ILE A 90 7.95 2.35 14.54
C ILE A 90 9.03 1.34 14.12
N ASN A 91 10.22 1.41 14.71
CA ASN A 91 11.15 0.28 14.77
C ASN A 91 11.36 -0.11 16.24
N ARG A 92 10.28 -0.47 16.94
CA ARG A 92 10.41 -1.44 18.02
C ARG A 92 10.31 -2.83 17.36
N PRO A 93 11.31 -3.72 17.51
CA PRO A 93 11.07 -5.12 17.20
C PRO A 93 9.86 -5.54 18.04
N ILE A 94 8.90 -6.21 17.39
CA ILE A 94 7.87 -6.97 18.09
C ILE A 94 8.65 -8.07 18.81
N VAL A 95 9.08 -7.79 20.04
CA VAL A 95 9.49 -8.83 20.97
C VAL A 95 8.23 -9.64 21.20
N LEU A 96 8.29 -10.91 20.80
CA LEU A 96 7.31 -11.92 21.16
C LEU A 96 6.95 -11.76 22.64
N ILE A 97 5.66 -11.51 22.90
CA ILE A 97 5.07 -11.86 24.17
C ILE A 97 4.27 -13.13 23.88
N PHE A 98 4.78 -14.25 24.41
CA PHE A 98 4.00 -15.45 24.68
C PHE A 98 2.89 -15.13 25.69
#